data_AF-A0A1P8ASS7-F1
#
_entry.id   AF-A0A1P8ASS7-F1
#
_cell.length_a   1.000
_cell.length_b   1.000
_cell.length_c   1.000
_cell.angle_alpha   90.00
_cell.angle_beta   90.00
_cell.angle_gamma   90.00
#
_symmetry.space_group_name_H-M   'P 1'
#
loop_
_entity.id
_entity.type
_entity.pdbx_description
1 polymer ?
#
loop_
_entity_poly.entity_id
_entity_poly.type
_entity_poly.pdbx_seq_one_letter_code
_entity_poly.pdbx_strand_id
1 'polypeptide(L)'
;MDPQVVVDKKSEEPDLKRQKLEEEEEEDCEEMSSYSESTCSFDSEDERLVEEEYQRSGYYDFDTTKQRRLVFCYPVIFEDSDVAHKPETDGDLVHRLSKIALQKYNDDKLENLELVRAVKANRKYGAGFIFYITFEAKDANSHTDPITFQAAVRYLRGIETVYRVHPKPLLDSTK
;
A
#
# COMPACT_ATOMS: atom_id res chain seq x y z
N MET A 1 14.59 25.65 -60.58
CA MET A 1 16.00 26.09 -60.59
C MET A 1 16.69 25.38 -59.44
N ASP A 2 17.70 24.59 -59.79
CA ASP A 2 18.60 23.73 -59.00
C ASP A 2 18.05 22.52 -58.20
N PRO A 3 18.23 21.30 -58.77
CA PRO A 3 18.27 20.01 -58.07
C PRO A 3 19.71 19.43 -58.04
N GLN A 4 20.13 18.74 -56.97
CA GLN A 4 21.31 17.84 -57.00
C GLN A 4 21.12 16.65 -56.02
N VAL A 5 20.96 15.39 -56.52
CA VAL A 5 21.99 14.34 -56.80
C VAL A 5 22.19 13.44 -55.56
N VAL A 6 21.48 12.29 -55.44
CA VAL A 6 21.80 10.91 -55.91
C VAL A 6 23.09 10.34 -55.31
N VAL A 7 22.97 9.29 -54.47
CA VAL A 7 23.83 8.08 -54.53
C VAL A 7 23.05 6.87 -53.99
N ASP A 8 22.55 6.04 -54.91
CA ASP A 8 22.24 4.63 -54.67
C ASP A 8 23.53 3.86 -54.43
N LYS A 9 23.57 3.02 -53.38
CA LYS A 9 24.56 1.94 -53.24
C LYS A 9 23.86 0.62 -52.92
N LYS A 10 23.77 -0.17 -53.99
CA LYS A 10 23.52 -1.60 -54.08
C LYS A 10 24.71 -2.40 -53.53
N SER A 11 24.47 -3.40 -52.68
CA SER A 11 25.34 -4.59 -52.46
C SER A 11 24.67 -5.48 -51.40
N GLU A 12 24.03 -6.59 -51.77
CA GLU A 12 24.60 -7.95 -51.91
C GLU A 12 24.37 -8.82 -50.66
N GLU A 13 23.56 -9.85 -50.86
CA GLU A 13 23.25 -10.96 -49.97
C GLU A 13 24.43 -11.95 -49.89
N PRO A 14 24.60 -12.70 -48.78
CA PRO A 14 25.25 -13.98 -48.85
C PRO A 14 24.35 -15.12 -48.33
N ASP A 15 23.98 -15.96 -49.28
CA ASP A 15 23.44 -17.30 -49.13
C ASP A 15 24.57 -18.27 -48.72
N LEU A 16 24.56 -18.82 -47.51
CA LEU A 16 25.51 -19.87 -47.09
C LEU A 16 24.83 -20.94 -46.20
N LYS A 17 24.41 -22.01 -46.88
CA LYS A 17 24.16 -23.36 -46.34
C LYS A 17 25.32 -23.87 -45.47
N ARG A 18 25.02 -24.36 -44.26
CA ARG A 18 25.76 -25.41 -43.50
C ARG A 18 24.80 -25.93 -42.42
N GLN A 19 24.16 -27.08 -42.62
CA GLN A 19 24.59 -28.45 -42.22
C GLN A 19 24.54 -28.74 -40.70
N LYS A 20 23.42 -29.34 -40.29
CA LYS A 20 23.20 -30.50 -39.38
C LYS A 20 24.22 -30.80 -38.26
N LEU A 21 23.75 -30.62 -37.01
CA LEU A 21 24.02 -31.33 -35.74
C LEU A 21 22.66 -31.22 -35.01
N GLU A 22 21.79 -32.21 -34.79
CA GLU A 22 21.88 -33.50 -34.06
C GLU A 22 22.57 -33.38 -32.69
N GLU A 23 21.85 -33.85 -31.65
CA GLU A 23 22.13 -33.91 -30.19
C GLU A 23 21.31 -32.87 -29.37
N GLU A 24 20.11 -33.23 -28.90
CA GLU A 24 19.79 -33.97 -27.64
C GLU A 24 19.58 -33.01 -26.46
N GLU A 25 18.35 -32.55 -26.23
CA GLU A 25 17.84 -32.23 -24.89
C GLU A 25 16.37 -32.68 -24.84
N GLU A 26 16.15 -33.89 -24.34
CA GLU A 26 14.82 -34.40 -23.96
C GLU A 26 14.34 -33.61 -22.74
N GLU A 27 13.27 -32.81 -22.91
CA GLU A 27 12.50 -32.20 -21.81
C GLU A 27 11.75 -33.30 -21.05
N ASP A 28 12.43 -33.98 -20.13
CA ASP A 28 11.81 -34.83 -19.11
C ASP A 28 11.36 -33.95 -17.93
N CYS A 29 10.13 -33.46 -17.98
CA CYS A 29 9.47 -32.75 -16.89
C CYS A 29 8.63 -33.73 -16.04
N GLU A 30 9.20 -34.86 -15.64
CA GLU A 30 8.55 -35.81 -14.73
C GLU A 30 9.18 -35.76 -13.33
N GLU A 31 8.72 -34.83 -12.49
CA GLU A 31 8.55 -34.99 -11.03
C GLU A 31 8.15 -33.65 -10.39
N MET A 32 6.87 -33.26 -10.53
CA MET A 32 6.25 -32.37 -9.55
C MET A 32 5.59 -33.23 -8.48
N SER A 33 6.42 -33.83 -7.63
CA SER A 33 5.99 -34.66 -6.52
C SER A 33 5.34 -33.79 -5.43
N SER A 34 4.03 -33.97 -5.29
CA SER A 34 3.18 -33.59 -4.15
C SER A 34 3.41 -32.19 -3.56
N TYR A 35 2.87 -31.17 -4.21
CA TYR A 35 2.36 -30.03 -3.44
C TYR A 35 1.16 -30.57 -2.65
N SER A 36 1.37 -30.91 -1.37
CA SER A 36 0.25 -31.28 -0.52
C SER A 36 -0.72 -30.10 -0.54
N GLU A 37 -1.91 -30.29 -1.10
CA GLU A 37 -3.06 -29.42 -0.90
C GLU A 37 -3.48 -29.48 0.58
N SER A 38 -2.61 -29.05 1.49
CA SER A 38 -3.07 -28.38 2.68
C SER A 38 -3.60 -27.04 2.18
N THR A 39 -4.78 -27.08 1.58
CA THR A 39 -5.59 -25.89 1.42
C THR A 39 -5.65 -25.28 2.81
N CYS A 40 -5.03 -24.11 2.97
CA CYS A 40 -5.40 -23.21 4.04
C CYS A 40 -6.84 -22.81 3.73
N SER A 41 -7.77 -23.73 3.94
CA SER A 41 -9.19 -23.48 3.88
C SER A 41 -9.45 -22.58 5.07
N PHE A 42 -9.51 -21.29 4.79
CA PHE A 42 -10.20 -20.36 5.67
C PHE A 42 -11.59 -20.96 5.88
N ASP A 43 -11.98 -21.17 7.13
CA ASP A 43 -13.35 -21.58 7.39
C ASP A 43 -14.26 -20.34 7.27
N SER A 44 -15.56 -20.58 7.05
CA SER A 44 -16.55 -19.50 6.97
C SER A 44 -16.66 -18.67 8.26
N GLU A 45 -16.16 -19.19 9.38
CA GLU A 45 -16.16 -18.48 10.65
C GLU A 45 -15.07 -17.39 10.68
N ASP A 46 -13.89 -17.66 10.13
CA ASP A 46 -12.80 -16.69 10.00
C ASP A 46 -13.23 -15.48 9.16
N GLU A 47 -13.88 -15.72 8.02
CA GLU A 47 -14.46 -14.67 7.18
C GLU A 47 -15.55 -13.88 7.93
N ARG A 48 -16.46 -14.57 8.63
CA ARG A 48 -17.53 -13.91 9.39
C ARG A 48 -16.97 -13.01 10.48
N LEU A 49 -16.00 -13.47 11.27
CA LEU A 49 -15.39 -12.69 12.35
C LEU A 49 -14.67 -11.45 11.81
N VAL A 50 -13.98 -11.59 10.69
CA VAL A 50 -13.31 -10.48 10.00
C VAL A 50 -14.31 -9.46 9.49
N GLU A 51 -15.39 -9.90 8.85
CA GLU A 51 -16.42 -9.02 8.32
C GLU A 51 -17.18 -8.31 9.44
N GLU A 52 -17.57 -9.03 10.50
CA GLU A 52 -18.19 -8.45 11.69
C GLU A 52 -17.31 -7.36 12.32
N GLU A 53 -16.00 -7.59 12.41
CA GLU A 53 -15.05 -6.59 12.90
C GLU A 53 -14.98 -5.38 11.96
N TYR A 54 -14.83 -5.63 10.66
CA TYR A 54 -14.75 -4.57 9.66
C TYR A 54 -16.00 -3.69 9.65
N GLN A 55 -17.19 -4.28 9.73
CA GLN A 55 -18.45 -3.53 9.81
C GLN A 55 -18.56 -2.71 11.10
N ARG A 56 -17.98 -3.19 12.21
CA ARG A 56 -18.04 -2.50 13.51
C ARG A 56 -17.07 -1.34 13.61
N SER A 57 -15.82 -1.52 13.20
CA SER A 57 -14.72 -0.58 13.48
C SER A 57 -14.05 0.00 12.23
N GLY A 58 -14.43 -0.50 11.04
CA GLY A 58 -13.75 -0.17 9.79
C GLY A 58 -12.27 -0.57 9.84
N TYR A 59 -11.47 -0.08 8.90
CA TYR A 59 -10.04 -0.37 8.87
C TYR A 59 -9.22 0.45 9.88
N TYR A 60 -9.70 1.64 10.28
CA TYR A 60 -8.97 2.55 11.16
C TYR A 60 -8.86 2.04 12.60
N ASP A 61 -9.95 1.44 13.08
CA ASP A 61 -10.07 0.94 14.45
C ASP A 61 -10.16 -0.60 14.49
N PHE A 62 -9.84 -1.27 13.38
CA PHE A 62 -9.89 -2.72 13.23
C PHE A 62 -9.09 -3.43 14.32
N ASP A 63 -9.75 -4.29 15.09
CA ASP A 63 -9.09 -5.17 16.06
C ASP A 63 -8.47 -6.37 15.35
N THR A 64 -7.16 -6.29 15.11
CA THR A 64 -6.43 -7.34 14.39
C THR A 64 -6.38 -8.67 15.15
N THR A 65 -6.69 -8.70 16.44
CA THR A 65 -6.77 -9.94 17.24
C THR A 65 -7.99 -10.79 16.89
N LYS A 66 -8.98 -10.22 16.18
CA LYS A 66 -10.13 -10.95 15.65
C LYS A 66 -9.81 -11.77 14.41
N GLN A 67 -8.69 -11.47 13.74
CA GLN A 67 -8.20 -12.28 12.65
C GLN A 67 -7.60 -13.56 13.23
N ARG A 68 -8.17 -14.70 12.83
CA ARG A 68 -7.66 -16.03 13.17
C ARG A 68 -6.67 -16.47 12.09
N ARG A 69 -7.11 -17.25 11.10
CA ARG A 69 -6.24 -17.67 9.99
C ARG A 69 -6.27 -16.66 8.85
N LEU A 70 -7.41 -15.98 8.64
CA LEU A 70 -7.56 -14.93 7.64
C LEU A 70 -6.97 -13.61 8.14
N VAL A 71 -5.69 -13.37 7.83
CA VAL A 71 -4.99 -12.12 8.16
C VAL A 71 -4.82 -11.26 6.92
N PHE A 72 -5.40 -10.06 6.92
CA PHE A 72 -5.37 -9.11 5.80
C PHE A 72 -5.10 -7.67 6.26
N CYS A 73 -5.32 -7.39 7.55
CA CYS A 73 -5.05 -6.13 8.21
C CYS A 73 -3.98 -6.34 9.29
N TYR A 74 -2.97 -5.47 9.34
CA TYR A 74 -1.85 -5.58 10.26
C TYR A 74 -1.75 -4.30 11.08
N PRO A 75 -1.60 -4.40 12.41
CA PRO A 75 -1.33 -3.21 13.20
C PRO A 75 0.06 -2.68 12.83
N VAL A 76 0.24 -1.37 12.82
CA VAL A 76 1.56 -0.76 12.66
C VAL A 76 2.15 -0.55 14.05
N ILE A 77 3.25 -1.23 14.33
CA ILE A 77 4.04 -1.03 15.55
C ILE A 77 5.02 0.11 15.27
N PHE A 78 4.97 1.17 16.05
CA PHE A 78 5.67 2.43 15.70
C PHE A 78 7.18 2.32 15.87
N GLU A 79 7.64 1.46 16.77
CA GLU A 79 9.05 1.25 17.07
C GLU A 79 9.76 0.33 16.07
N ASP A 80 8.98 -0.41 15.27
CA ASP A 80 9.51 -1.33 14.26
C ASP A 80 9.99 -0.57 13.01
N SER A 81 10.56 -1.31 12.05
CA SER A 81 11.01 -0.77 10.75
C SER A 81 10.74 -1.78 9.64
N ASP A 82 9.58 -2.42 9.71
CA ASP A 82 9.18 -3.49 8.81
C ASP A 82 8.73 -2.98 7.44
N VAL A 83 8.16 -1.77 7.38
CA VAL A 83 7.67 -1.14 6.15
C VAL A 83 8.42 0.13 5.81
N ALA A 84 8.85 0.89 6.83
CA ALA A 84 9.69 2.04 6.64
C ALA A 84 11.09 1.64 6.13
N HIS A 85 11.70 2.54 5.36
CA HIS A 85 13.09 2.35 4.94
C HIS A 85 14.02 2.84 6.04
N LYS A 86 14.82 1.93 6.60
CA LYS A 86 15.86 2.28 7.58
C LYS A 86 16.70 3.48 7.08
N PRO A 87 16.97 4.47 7.94
CA PRO A 87 16.85 4.43 9.40
C PRO A 87 15.47 4.82 9.96
N GLU A 88 14.48 5.12 9.11
CA GLU A 88 13.13 5.51 9.54
C GLU A 88 12.43 4.33 10.26
N THR A 89 11.75 4.62 11.37
CA THR A 89 10.82 3.67 12.01
C THR A 89 9.46 3.69 11.31
N ASP A 90 8.65 2.64 11.49
CA ASP A 90 7.29 2.60 11.00
C ASP A 90 6.45 3.75 11.60
N GLY A 91 6.76 4.18 12.83
CA GLY A 91 6.17 5.36 13.48
C GLY A 91 6.53 6.67 12.79
N ASP A 92 7.80 6.85 12.41
CA ASP A 92 8.25 8.02 11.65
C ASP A 92 7.55 8.08 10.27
N LEU A 93 7.41 6.93 9.60
CA LEU A 93 6.66 6.81 8.35
C LEU A 93 5.20 7.22 8.57
N VAL A 94 4.51 6.66 9.58
CA VAL A 94 3.11 7.00 9.89
C VAL A 94 2.96 8.49 10.21
N HIS A 95 3.89 9.09 10.95
CA HIS A 95 3.90 10.51 11.25
C HIS A 95 4.06 11.36 9.97
N ARG A 96 4.97 10.98 9.07
CA ARG A 96 5.12 11.62 7.76
C ARG A 96 3.85 11.52 6.90
N LEU A 97 3.25 10.33 6.81
CA LEU A 97 2.00 10.12 6.08
C LEU A 97 0.84 10.93 6.69
N SER A 98 0.81 11.08 8.02
CA SER A 98 -0.16 11.93 8.72
C SER A 98 -0.01 13.40 8.33
N LYS A 99 1.22 13.92 8.23
CA LYS A 99 1.49 15.28 7.76
C LYS A 99 1.01 15.50 6.33
N ILE A 100 1.28 14.55 5.43
CA ILE A 100 0.84 14.63 4.03
C ILE A 100 -0.70 14.63 3.95
N ALA A 101 -1.37 13.77 4.72
CA ALA A 101 -2.82 13.74 4.79
C ALA A 101 -3.42 15.04 5.34
N LEU A 102 -2.84 15.58 6.42
CA LEU A 102 -3.29 16.84 7.01
C LEU A 102 -3.07 18.03 6.07
N GLN A 103 -1.93 18.07 5.36
CA GLN A 103 -1.68 19.11 4.35
C GLN A 103 -2.76 19.08 3.27
N LYS A 104 -3.11 17.91 2.75
CA LYS A 104 -4.22 17.78 1.79
C LYS A 104 -5.54 18.31 2.36
N TYR A 105 -5.85 18.00 3.61
CA TYR A 105 -7.07 18.48 4.26
C TYR A 105 -7.07 20.01 4.38
N ASN A 106 -5.97 20.59 4.86
CA ASN A 106 -5.77 22.04 4.97
C ASN A 106 -5.94 22.72 3.62
N ASP A 107 -5.33 22.19 2.55
CA ASP A 107 -5.44 22.73 1.20
C ASP A 107 -6.89 22.66 0.67
N ASP A 108 -7.57 21.53 0.87
CA ASP A 108 -8.95 21.32 0.41
C ASP A 108 -9.98 22.16 1.19
N LYS A 109 -9.70 22.50 2.46
CA LYS A 109 -10.61 23.21 3.37
C LYS A 109 -10.22 24.66 3.66
N LEU A 110 -9.07 25.12 3.17
CA LEU A 110 -8.48 26.42 3.49
C LEU A 110 -8.27 26.61 5.00
N GLU A 111 -7.83 25.53 5.67
CA GLU A 111 -7.49 25.52 7.09
C GLU A 111 -5.96 25.55 7.29
N ASN A 112 -5.52 25.81 8.52
CA ASN A 112 -4.10 25.79 8.89
C ASN A 112 -3.88 25.01 10.19
N LEU A 113 -4.29 23.75 10.19
CA LEU A 113 -4.10 22.85 11.31
C LEU A 113 -2.67 22.31 11.33
N GLU A 114 -2.09 22.18 12.52
CA GLU A 114 -0.81 21.54 12.77
C GLU A 114 -1.00 20.12 13.30
N LEU A 115 -0.13 19.21 12.87
CA LEU A 115 -0.13 17.84 13.36
C LEU A 115 0.41 17.82 14.80
N VAL A 116 -0.36 17.26 15.73
CA VAL A 116 0.05 17.04 17.13
C VAL A 116 0.82 15.73 17.25
N ARG A 117 0.19 14.61 16.86
CA ARG A 117 0.80 13.28 16.87
C ARG A 117 0.02 12.28 16.02
N ALA A 118 0.70 11.23 15.55
CA ALA A 118 0.03 10.02 15.13
C ALA A 118 -0.39 9.22 16.38
N VAL A 119 -1.62 8.72 16.40
CA VAL A 119 -2.18 7.97 17.55
C VAL A 119 -2.06 6.47 17.33
N LYS A 120 -2.45 6.00 16.15
CA LYS A 120 -2.33 4.60 15.73
C LYS A 120 -2.46 4.47 14.22
N ALA A 121 -2.02 3.34 13.68
CA ALA A 121 -2.29 2.98 12.30
C ALA A 121 -2.47 1.48 12.14
N ASN A 122 -3.32 1.12 11.18
CA ASN A 122 -3.40 -0.21 10.60
C ASN A 122 -2.92 -0.15 9.15
N ARG A 123 -2.37 -1.25 8.63
CA ARG A 123 -1.97 -1.38 7.23
C ARG A 123 -2.62 -2.60 6.59
N LYS A 124 -2.87 -2.52 5.28
CA LYS A 124 -3.20 -3.69 4.46
C LYS A 124 -2.39 -3.71 3.18
N TYR A 125 -2.23 -4.90 2.61
CA TYR A 125 -1.71 -5.05 1.26
C TYR A 125 -2.74 -4.57 0.22
N GLY A 126 -2.25 -3.90 -0.81
CA GLY A 126 -2.95 -3.53 -2.02
C GLY A 126 -1.94 -3.39 -3.15
N ALA A 127 -2.11 -2.41 -4.04
CA ALA A 127 -1.05 -2.02 -4.98
C ALA A 127 0.09 -1.25 -4.27
N GLY A 128 0.74 -1.85 -3.26
CA GLY A 128 1.56 -1.21 -2.23
C GLY A 128 0.94 -1.42 -0.84
N PHE A 129 1.25 -0.54 0.11
CA PHE A 129 0.58 -0.54 1.41
C PHE A 129 -0.49 0.53 1.46
N ILE A 130 -1.66 0.21 2.00
CA ILE A 130 -2.66 1.23 2.38
C ILE A 130 -2.66 1.34 3.89
N PHE A 131 -2.26 2.50 4.39
CA PHE A 131 -2.28 2.85 5.80
C PHE A 131 -3.61 3.52 6.15
N TYR A 132 -4.24 3.03 7.20
CA TYR A 132 -5.43 3.59 7.84
C TYR A 132 -5.00 4.20 9.17
N ILE A 133 -4.78 5.50 9.14
CA ILE A 133 -4.09 6.25 10.20
C ILE A 133 -5.12 7.03 11.00
N THR A 134 -4.98 7.00 12.32
CA THR A 134 -5.64 7.94 13.24
C THR A 134 -4.60 8.86 13.83
N PHE A 135 -4.81 10.17 13.74
CA PHE A 135 -3.88 11.19 14.25
C PHE A 135 -4.63 12.38 14.85
N GLU A 136 -3.95 13.21 15.63
CA GLU A 136 -4.50 14.42 16.23
C GLU A 136 -3.90 15.65 15.58
N ALA A 137 -4.74 16.64 15.28
CA ALA A 137 -4.33 17.93 14.72
C ALA A 137 -5.03 19.08 15.44
N LYS A 138 -4.41 20.26 15.44
CA LYS A 138 -4.92 21.42 16.17
C LYS A 138 -4.52 22.71 15.46
N ASP A 139 -5.37 23.73 15.49
CA ASP A 139 -4.98 25.08 15.09
C ASP A 139 -3.98 25.65 16.12
N ALA A 140 -2.80 26.06 15.65
CA ALA A 140 -1.75 26.65 16.46
C ALA A 140 -2.22 27.83 17.32
N ASN A 141 -3.23 28.57 16.85
CA ASN A 141 -3.77 29.76 17.52
C ASN A 141 -4.97 29.45 18.41
N SER A 142 -5.44 28.20 18.45
CA SER A 142 -6.60 27.81 19.22
C SER A 142 -6.22 27.27 20.59
N HIS A 143 -6.99 27.61 21.62
CA HIS A 143 -6.90 26.98 22.94
C HIS A 143 -7.77 25.71 23.05
N THR A 144 -8.43 25.29 21.98
CA THR A 144 -9.25 24.07 21.97
C THR A 144 -8.41 22.80 22.07
N ASP A 145 -9.05 21.71 22.47
CA ASP A 145 -8.43 20.39 22.41
C ASP A 145 -8.12 19.99 20.96
N PRO A 146 -7.12 19.11 20.73
CA PRO A 146 -6.84 18.57 19.41
C PRO A 146 -8.05 17.82 18.83
N ILE A 147 -8.26 17.97 17.52
CA ILE A 147 -9.25 17.22 16.76
C ILE A 147 -8.61 15.92 16.29
N THR A 148 -9.30 14.80 16.50
CA THR A 148 -8.87 13.51 15.94
C THR A 148 -9.27 13.41 14.47
N PHE A 149 -8.34 13.01 13.63
CA PHE A 149 -8.53 12.76 12.20
C PHE A 149 -8.32 11.28 11.86
N GLN A 150 -8.92 10.86 10.76
CA GLN A 150 -8.69 9.58 10.12
C GLN A 150 -8.28 9.79 8.66
N ALA A 151 -7.23 9.09 8.22
CA ALA A 151 -6.74 9.16 6.85
C ALA A 151 -6.38 7.81 6.25
N ALA A 152 -6.77 7.60 5.00
CA ALA A 152 -6.36 6.46 4.20
C ALA A 152 -5.28 6.91 3.21
N VAL A 153 -4.05 6.43 3.38
CA VAL A 153 -2.89 6.85 2.59
C VAL A 153 -2.23 5.62 2.00
N ARG A 154 -2.12 5.58 0.66
CA ARG A 154 -1.31 4.59 -0.02
C ARG A 154 0.16 5.00 0.04
N TYR A 155 1.01 4.04 0.33
CA TYR A 155 2.46 4.17 0.29
C TYR A 155 3.05 3.06 -0.58
N LEU A 156 3.79 3.47 -1.62
CA LEU A 156 4.59 2.58 -2.45
C LEU A 156 5.94 3.24 -2.75
N ARG A 157 6.99 2.87 -2.01
CA ARG A 157 8.40 3.27 -2.21
C ARG A 157 8.57 4.71 -2.74
N GLY A 158 8.22 5.69 -1.90
CA GLY A 158 8.35 7.13 -2.20
C GLY A 158 7.20 7.73 -3.01
N ILE A 159 6.15 6.96 -3.28
CA ILE A 159 4.88 7.46 -3.83
C ILE A 159 3.83 7.38 -2.72
N GLU A 160 3.44 8.55 -2.22
CA GLU A 160 2.33 8.73 -1.28
C GLU A 160 1.07 9.20 -2.01
N THR A 161 -0.07 8.58 -1.73
CA THR A 161 -1.36 9.00 -2.29
C THR A 161 -2.42 9.01 -1.20
N VAL A 162 -2.93 10.20 -0.87
CA VAL A 162 -4.01 10.35 0.11
C VAL A 162 -5.35 10.07 -0.56
N TYR A 163 -5.99 8.96 -0.22
CA TYR A 163 -7.32 8.62 -0.73
C TYR A 163 -8.43 9.35 0.02
N ARG A 164 -8.24 9.54 1.33
CA ARG A 164 -9.25 10.12 2.21
C ARG A 164 -8.56 10.73 3.43
N VAL A 165 -9.08 11.87 3.87
CA VAL A 165 -8.74 12.49 5.15
C VAL A 165 -9.98 13.24 5.65
N HIS A 166 -10.35 13.05 6.90
CA HIS A 166 -11.46 13.76 7.54
C HIS A 166 -11.32 13.72 9.07
N PRO A 167 -11.94 14.65 9.80
CA PRO A 167 -12.15 14.50 11.23
C PRO A 167 -12.86 13.18 11.53
N LYS A 168 -12.43 12.49 12.59
CA LYS A 168 -13.13 11.30 13.08
C LYS A 168 -14.49 11.74 13.62
N PRO A 169 -15.60 11.12 13.20
CA PRO A 169 -16.91 11.44 13.78
C PRO A 169 -16.85 11.26 15.30
N LEU A 170 -17.30 12.27 16.03
CA LEU A 170 -17.61 12.08 17.44
C LEU A 170 -18.75 11.05 17.47
N LEU A 171 -18.50 9.89 18.06
CA LEU A 171 -19.58 9.00 18.47
C LEU A 171 -20.37 9.81 19.50
N ASP A 172 -21.43 10.45 19.04
CA ASP A 172 -22.41 11.06 19.93
C ASP A 172 -22.84 9.98 20.91
N SER A 173 -22.42 10.12 22.16
CA SER A 173 -22.96 9.36 23.28
C SER A 173 -24.41 9.79 23.49
N THR A 174 -25.29 9.41 22.56
CA THR A 174 -26.70 9.81 22.54
C THR A 174 -27.58 8.62 22.21
N LYS A 175 -27.64 7.65 23.14
CA LYS A 175 -28.86 7.15 23.83
C LYS A 175 -28.61 5.79 24.46
#